data_AF-A0A9E5LNL9-F1
#
_entry.id   AF-A0A9E5LNL9-F1
#
_cell.length_a   1.000
_cell.length_b   1.000
_cell.length_c   1.000
_cell.angle_alpha   90.00
_cell.angle_beta   90.00
_cell.angle_gamma   90.00
#
_symmetry.space_group_name_H-M   'P 1'
#
loop_
_entity.id
_entity.type
_entity.pdbx_description
1 polymer ?
#
loop_
_entity_poly.entity_id
_entity_poly.type
_entity_poly.pdbx_seq_one_letter_code
_entity_poly.pdbx_strand_id
1 'polypeptide(L)'
;FRTIDDVHTLWSHPAAQDHLIVLYSFSKAYRLTGHRVGAVIASPHQITEIEKFLDTVTICPAQTGQFAAQWGLEHLDDWVEQERQQTIQKLAQFRQSFDRLVPYGWKLLGSGAYFAYVEHPFNMTSIAAAQELLQQGHILALPGAFFSPDETRLGHNHLRVAFANIDGETVETFVDRLIDVSIRLAPAENPA
;
A
#
# COMPACT_ATOMS: atom_id res chain seq x y z
N PHE A 1 2.61 -20.38 -6.79
CA PHE A 1 2.83 -19.21 -5.92
C PHE A 1 3.66 -19.67 -4.75
N ARG A 2 4.96 -19.33 -4.73
CA ARG A 2 5.82 -19.66 -3.60
C ARG A 2 5.69 -18.53 -2.59
N THR A 3 4.91 -18.74 -1.55
CA THR A 3 5.00 -17.91 -0.35
C THR A 3 6.06 -18.55 0.52
N ILE A 4 7.25 -17.94 0.55
CA ILE A 4 8.36 -18.33 1.45
C ILE A 4 8.00 -18.10 2.92
N ASP A 5 6.99 -17.26 3.17
CA ASP A 5 6.43 -16.97 4.49
C ASP A 5 4.98 -17.49 4.56
N ASP A 6 4.62 -18.19 5.63
CA ASP A 6 3.23 -18.55 5.93
C ASP A 6 2.46 -17.29 6.35
N VAL A 7 1.94 -16.55 5.36
CA VAL A 7 1.20 -15.30 5.58
C VAL A 7 -0.09 -15.54 6.37
N HIS A 8 -0.63 -16.76 6.31
CA HIS A 8 -1.79 -17.21 7.09
C HIS A 8 -1.86 -18.74 7.16
N THR A 9 -2.60 -19.28 8.13
CA THR A 9 -2.79 -20.72 8.32
C THR A 9 -3.98 -21.30 7.54
N LEU A 10 -4.68 -20.51 6.72
CA LEU A 10 -5.92 -20.92 6.05
C LEU A 10 -5.75 -22.17 5.18
N TRP A 11 -4.58 -22.38 4.56
CA TRP A 11 -4.29 -23.57 3.76
C TRP A 11 -4.33 -24.88 4.57
N SER A 12 -4.07 -24.82 5.87
CA SER A 12 -4.11 -25.98 6.76
C SER A 12 -5.54 -26.33 7.20
N HIS A 13 -6.53 -25.48 6.91
CA HIS A 13 -7.91 -25.75 7.27
C HIS A 13 -8.45 -26.88 6.38
N PRO A 14 -9.08 -27.94 6.93
CA PRO A 14 -9.56 -29.08 6.13
C PRO A 14 -10.51 -28.69 5.00
N ALA A 15 -11.30 -27.64 5.19
CA ALA A 15 -12.26 -27.13 4.20
C ALA A 15 -11.66 -26.06 3.25
N ALA A 16 -10.34 -25.79 3.31
CA ALA A 16 -9.72 -24.76 2.48
C ALA A 16 -9.85 -25.06 0.99
N GLN A 17 -9.74 -26.33 0.60
CA GLN A 17 -9.82 -26.75 -0.79
C GLN A 17 -11.16 -26.38 -1.44
N ASP A 18 -12.25 -26.31 -0.67
CA ASP A 18 -13.59 -26.03 -1.18
C ASP A 18 -13.98 -24.55 -1.09
N HIS A 19 -13.31 -23.76 -0.26
CA HIS A 19 -13.76 -22.42 0.11
C HIS A 19 -12.70 -21.32 -0.06
N LEU A 20 -11.41 -21.65 -0.08
CA LEU A 20 -10.36 -20.66 -0.18
C LEU A 20 -10.14 -20.25 -1.65
N ILE A 21 -10.46 -18.99 -1.94
CA ILE A 21 -10.14 -18.35 -3.22
C ILE A 21 -8.96 -17.41 -2.99
N VAL A 22 -7.86 -17.66 -3.71
CA VAL A 22 -6.66 -16.82 -3.66
C VAL A 22 -6.59 -15.96 -4.91
N LEU A 23 -6.51 -14.66 -4.70
CA LEU A 23 -6.31 -13.68 -5.75
C LEU A 23 -4.85 -13.23 -5.74
N TYR A 24 -4.22 -13.24 -6.91
CA TYR A 24 -2.85 -12.79 -7.08
C TYR A 24 -2.74 -11.75 -8.18
N SER A 25 -1.89 -10.74 -7.98
CA SER A 25 -1.62 -9.70 -8.96
C SER A 25 -0.13 -9.65 -9.32
N PHE A 26 0.17 -9.67 -10.61
CA PHE A 26 1.53 -9.50 -11.12
C PHE A 26 1.97 -8.03 -11.20
N SER A 27 1.07 -7.09 -10.86
CA SER A 27 1.27 -5.66 -11.06
C SER A 27 2.52 -5.11 -10.37
N LYS A 28 2.80 -5.58 -9.15
CA LYS A 28 3.89 -5.08 -8.30
C LYS A 28 5.07 -6.04 -8.27
N ALA A 29 4.82 -7.32 -7.99
CA ALA A 29 5.86 -8.34 -7.93
C ALA A 29 6.66 -8.46 -9.24
N TYR A 30 6.01 -8.33 -10.40
CA TYR A 30 6.64 -8.48 -11.72
C TYR A 30 6.61 -7.18 -12.55
N ARG A 31 6.29 -6.03 -11.92
CA ARG A 31 6.17 -4.72 -12.58
C ARG A 31 5.19 -4.70 -13.77
N LEU A 32 4.16 -5.55 -13.77
CA LEU A 32 3.17 -5.67 -14.86
C LEU A 32 1.90 -4.81 -14.68
N THR A 33 1.99 -3.66 -13.98
CA THR A 33 0.79 -2.87 -13.59
C THR A 33 -0.12 -2.51 -14.78
N GLY A 34 0.48 -2.10 -15.91
CA GLY A 34 -0.25 -1.74 -17.13
C GLY A 34 -0.75 -2.92 -17.97
N HIS A 35 -0.28 -4.14 -17.72
CA HIS A 35 -0.62 -5.33 -18.53
C HIS A 35 -1.92 -6.00 -18.12
N ARG A 36 -2.52 -5.55 -17.00
CA ARG A 36 -3.84 -6.01 -16.55
C ARG A 36 -3.97 -7.52 -16.38
N VAL A 37 -2.90 -8.16 -15.91
CA VAL A 37 -2.83 -9.60 -15.66
C VAL A 37 -2.81 -9.91 -14.16
N GLY A 38 -3.58 -10.92 -13.78
CA GLY A 38 -3.66 -11.49 -12.43
C GLY A 38 -3.90 -12.99 -12.53
N ALA A 39 -3.97 -13.66 -11.39
CA ALA A 39 -4.26 -15.08 -11.30
C ALA A 39 -5.22 -15.36 -10.15
N VAL A 40 -6.00 -16.43 -10.31
CA VAL A 40 -6.90 -16.95 -9.27
C VAL A 40 -6.54 -18.41 -9.03
N ILE A 41 -6.49 -18.80 -7.76
CA ILE A 41 -6.42 -20.20 -7.33
C ILE A 41 -7.70 -20.46 -6.55
N ALA A 42 -8.46 -21.49 -6.93
CA ALA A 42 -9.71 -21.85 -6.30
C ALA A 42 -10.02 -23.33 -6.57
N SER A 43 -11.09 -23.86 -5.98
CA SER A 43 -11.56 -25.22 -6.29
C SER A 43 -11.97 -25.33 -7.77
N PRO A 44 -11.88 -26.52 -8.39
CA PRO A 44 -12.31 -26.70 -9.78
C PRO A 44 -13.75 -26.21 -10.03
N HIS A 45 -14.66 -26.48 -9.10
CA HIS A 45 -16.03 -26.01 -9.16
C HIS A 45 -16.12 -24.47 -9.18
N GLN A 46 -15.38 -23.78 -8.31
CA GLN A 46 -15.36 -22.31 -8.29
C GLN A 46 -14.73 -21.71 -9.55
N ILE A 47 -13.68 -22.32 -10.08
CA ILE A 47 -13.07 -21.90 -11.35
C ILE A 47 -14.09 -21.96 -12.49
N THR A 48 -14.87 -23.05 -12.59
CA THR A 48 -15.94 -23.15 -13.60
C THR A 48 -16.97 -22.04 -13.46
N GLU A 49 -17.39 -21.66 -12.25
CA GLU A 49 -18.33 -20.54 -12.07
C GLU A 49 -17.71 -19.18 -12.44
N ILE A 50 -16.42 -18.97 -12.16
CA ILE A 50 -15.68 -17.77 -12.56
C ILE A 50 -15.56 -17.68 -14.09
N GLU A 51 -15.25 -18.79 -14.76
CA GLU A 51 -15.10 -18.85 -16.22
C GLU A 51 -16.42 -18.51 -16.94
N LYS A 52 -17.57 -18.98 -16.43
CA LYS A 52 -18.89 -18.59 -16.97
C LYS A 52 -19.08 -17.08 -16.99
N PHE A 53 -18.68 -16.39 -15.93
CA PHE A 53 -18.75 -14.93 -15.90
C PHE A 53 -17.76 -14.31 -16.89
N LEU A 54 -16.51 -14.78 -16.90
CA LEU A 54 -15.47 -14.27 -17.78
C LEU A 54 -15.89 -14.36 -19.26
N ASP A 55 -16.48 -15.48 -19.68
CA ASP A 55 -16.99 -15.69 -21.05
C ASP A 55 -18.00 -14.63 -21.50
N THR A 56 -18.74 -14.03 -20.56
CA THR A 56 -19.76 -13.02 -20.86
C THR A 56 -19.28 -11.57 -20.72
N VAL A 57 -18.09 -11.35 -20.14
CA VAL A 57 -17.58 -10.01 -19.82
C VAL A 57 -16.29 -9.68 -20.54
N THR A 58 -15.28 -10.55 -20.45
CA THR A 58 -13.94 -10.30 -21.02
C THR A 58 -13.44 -11.40 -21.94
N ILE A 59 -14.08 -12.57 -21.94
CA ILE A 59 -13.68 -13.82 -22.59
C ILE A 59 -12.33 -14.34 -22.06
N CYS A 60 -11.23 -13.61 -22.26
CA CYS A 60 -9.93 -13.97 -21.73
C CYS A 60 -9.06 -12.73 -21.43
N PRO A 61 -8.06 -12.85 -20.54
CA PRO A 61 -7.08 -11.78 -20.32
C PRO A 61 -6.23 -11.51 -21.58
N ALA A 62 -5.68 -10.30 -21.69
CA ALA A 62 -4.78 -9.97 -22.81
C ALA A 62 -3.55 -10.89 -22.85
N GLN A 63 -3.33 -11.55 -24.00
CA GLN A 63 -2.26 -12.54 -24.17
C GLN A 63 -0.86 -12.00 -23.84
N THR A 64 -0.56 -10.75 -24.20
CA THR A 64 0.72 -10.11 -23.89
C THR A 64 1.02 -10.12 -22.39
N GLY A 65 0.02 -9.85 -21.55
CA GLY A 65 0.17 -9.91 -20.10
C GLY A 65 0.38 -11.35 -19.61
N GLN A 66 -0.29 -12.32 -20.22
CA GLN A 66 -0.15 -13.75 -19.89
C GLN A 66 1.27 -14.25 -20.20
N PHE A 67 1.82 -13.95 -21.38
CA PHE A 67 3.18 -14.34 -21.75
C PHE A 67 4.23 -13.71 -20.82
N ALA A 68 4.09 -12.43 -20.49
CA ALA A 68 5.00 -11.77 -19.57
C ALA A 68 4.92 -12.35 -18.14
N ALA A 69 3.71 -12.65 -17.66
CA ALA A 69 3.50 -13.25 -16.35
C ALA A 69 4.07 -14.68 -16.28
N GLN A 70 3.84 -15.50 -17.31
CA GLN A 70 4.41 -16.84 -17.40
C GLN A 70 5.94 -16.79 -17.39
N TRP A 71 6.53 -15.96 -18.25
CA TRP A 71 7.99 -15.84 -18.31
C TRP A 71 8.57 -15.39 -16.96
N GLY A 72 7.93 -14.42 -16.30
CA GLY A 72 8.32 -13.97 -14.97
C GLY A 72 8.27 -15.09 -13.92
N LEU A 73 7.20 -15.88 -13.90
CA LEU A 73 7.05 -17.02 -12.98
C LEU A 73 8.13 -18.11 -13.19
N GLU A 74 8.61 -18.28 -14.41
CA GLU A 74 9.58 -19.31 -14.76
C GLU A 74 11.04 -18.85 -14.57
N HIS A 75 11.32 -17.55 -14.62
CA HIS A 75 12.69 -17.03 -14.77
C HIS A 75 13.10 -15.94 -13.77
N LEU A 76 12.17 -15.32 -13.04
CA LEU A 76 12.48 -14.11 -12.25
C LEU A 76 12.45 -14.32 -10.73
N ASP A 77 12.46 -15.55 -10.22
CA ASP A 77 12.43 -15.83 -8.78
C ASP A 77 13.51 -15.05 -7.99
N ASP A 78 14.78 -15.11 -8.43
CA ASP A 78 15.89 -14.41 -7.77
C ASP A 78 15.72 -12.89 -7.81
N TRP A 79 15.23 -12.36 -8.93
CA TRP A 79 15.01 -10.94 -9.09
C TRP A 79 13.84 -10.46 -8.21
N VAL A 80 12.74 -11.21 -8.14
CA VAL A 80 11.61 -10.91 -7.25
C VAL A 80 12.06 -10.92 -5.79
N GLU A 81 12.91 -11.87 -5.38
CA GLU A 81 13.45 -11.91 -4.03
C GLU A 81 14.34 -10.69 -3.73
N GLN A 82 15.19 -10.28 -4.67
CA GLN A 82 15.99 -9.06 -4.53
C GLN A 82 15.11 -7.81 -4.38
N GLU A 83 14.07 -7.66 -5.20
CA GLU A 83 13.12 -6.54 -5.11
C GLU A 83 12.35 -6.54 -3.78
N ARG A 84 12.03 -7.73 -3.25
CA ARG A 84 11.41 -7.89 -1.92
C ARG A 84 12.34 -7.38 -0.82
N GLN A 85 13.62 -7.76 -0.84
CA GLN A 85 14.60 -7.28 0.14
C GLN A 85 14.79 -5.77 0.08
N GLN A 86 14.87 -5.19 -1.12
CA GLN A 86 14.94 -3.74 -1.30
C GLN A 86 13.71 -3.03 -0.72
N THR A 87 12.52 -3.61 -0.92
CA THR A 87 11.27 -3.08 -0.38
C THR A 87 11.26 -3.12 1.15
N ILE A 88 11.73 -4.21 1.76
CA ILE A 88 11.87 -4.33 3.22
C ILE A 88 12.86 -3.29 3.75
N GLN A 89 13.99 -3.09 3.09
CA GLN A 89 14.98 -2.10 3.49
C GLN A 89 14.43 -0.67 3.43
N LYS A 90 13.73 -0.31 2.34
CA LYS A 90 13.07 0.99 2.20
C LYS A 90 12.01 1.22 3.29
N LEU A 91 11.22 0.19 3.59
CA LEU A 91 10.23 0.24 4.68
C LEU A 91 10.88 0.49 6.04
N ALA A 92 12.01 -0.18 6.33
CA ALA A 92 12.76 0.02 7.56
C ALA A 92 13.33 1.44 7.65
N GLN A 93 13.92 1.95 6.57
CA GLN A 93 14.42 3.32 6.50
C GLN A 93 13.29 4.33 6.69
N PHE A 94 12.17 4.18 6.00
CA PHE A 94 11.02 5.07 6.15
C PHE A 94 10.55 5.14 7.60
N ARG A 95 10.42 3.99 8.29
CA ARG A 95 10.03 3.93 9.70
C ARG A 95 11.01 4.69 10.59
N GLN A 96 12.31 4.45 10.40
CA GLN A 96 13.36 5.13 11.16
C GLN A 96 13.33 6.65 10.96
N SER A 97 13.20 7.12 9.72
CA SER A 97 13.10 8.56 9.43
C SER A 97 11.81 9.14 10.02
N PHE A 98 10.71 8.39 9.98
CA PHE A 98 9.42 8.82 10.51
C PHE A 98 9.43 9.03 12.04
N ASP A 99 10.28 8.33 12.79
CA ASP A 99 10.40 8.51 14.25
C ASP A 99 10.77 9.95 14.64
N ARG A 100 11.42 10.71 13.74
CA ARG A 100 11.72 12.14 13.92
C ARG A 100 10.46 13.01 14.02
N LEU A 101 9.31 12.53 13.56
CA LEU A 101 8.03 13.25 13.58
C LEU A 101 7.23 13.02 14.88
N VAL A 102 7.61 12.02 15.69
CA VAL A 102 6.92 11.70 16.95
C VAL A 102 6.90 12.90 17.92
N PRO A 103 8.00 13.65 18.13
CA PRO A 103 7.99 14.85 18.97
C PRO A 103 7.04 15.95 18.47
N TYR A 104 6.69 15.95 17.18
CA TYR A 104 5.76 16.88 16.56
C TYR A 104 4.31 16.36 16.57
N GLY A 105 4.04 15.25 17.26
CA GLY A 105 2.70 14.70 17.46
C GLY A 105 2.18 13.79 16.34
N TRP A 106 3.00 13.48 15.33
CA TRP A 106 2.64 12.50 14.30
C TRP A 106 2.71 11.08 14.85
N LYS A 107 1.82 10.21 14.37
CA LYS A 107 1.86 8.77 14.71
C LYS A 107 1.86 7.92 13.46
N LEU A 108 2.71 6.89 13.43
CA LEU A 108 2.67 5.88 12.38
C LEU A 108 1.67 4.79 12.79
N LEU A 109 0.52 4.75 12.12
CA LEU A 109 -0.55 3.79 12.42
C LEU A 109 -0.29 2.42 11.81
N GLY A 110 0.38 2.41 10.65
CA GLY A 110 0.74 1.19 9.95
C GLY A 110 1.51 1.51 8.69
N SER A 111 2.39 0.60 8.28
CA SER A 111 3.15 0.74 7.05
C SER A 111 3.35 -0.63 6.40
N GLY A 112 3.00 -0.70 5.12
CA GLY A 112 3.25 -1.85 4.25
C GLY A 112 4.29 -1.50 3.19
N ALA A 113 4.49 -2.41 2.24
CA ALA A 113 5.51 -2.29 1.20
C ALA A 113 5.51 -0.95 0.42
N TYR A 114 4.33 -0.35 0.17
CA TYR A 114 4.22 0.85 -0.68
C TYR A 114 3.65 2.07 0.01
N PHE A 115 2.90 1.89 1.10
CA PHE A 115 2.12 2.94 1.74
C PHE A 115 2.25 2.91 3.24
N ALA A 116 2.20 4.10 3.85
CA ALA A 116 2.04 4.28 5.28
C ALA A 116 0.75 5.04 5.57
N TYR A 117 0.07 4.62 6.63
CA TYR A 117 -1.00 5.37 7.28
C TYR A 117 -0.43 6.10 8.48
N VAL A 118 -0.63 7.41 8.50
CA VAL A 118 -0.09 8.31 9.52
C VAL A 118 -1.21 9.15 10.10
N GLU A 119 -1.16 9.41 11.40
CA GLU A 119 -2.04 10.35 12.11
C GLU A 119 -1.33 11.70 12.21
N HIS A 120 -1.99 12.77 11.78
CA HIS A 120 -1.45 14.13 11.89
C HIS A 120 -1.91 14.81 13.19
N PRO A 121 -1.11 15.73 13.76
CA PRO A 121 -1.40 16.37 15.05
C PRO A 121 -2.39 17.54 14.96
N PHE A 122 -2.73 17.98 13.75
CA PHE A 122 -3.48 19.21 13.54
C PHE A 122 -4.95 19.10 13.96
N ASN A 123 -5.49 20.20 14.51
CA ASN A 123 -6.92 20.34 14.81
C ASN A 123 -7.73 20.68 13.54
N MET A 124 -7.66 19.83 12.53
CA MET A 124 -8.38 19.95 11.27
C MET A 124 -8.72 18.58 10.69
N THR A 125 -9.51 18.55 9.62
CA THR A 125 -9.84 17.30 8.93
C THR A 125 -8.68 16.81 8.07
N SER A 126 -8.65 15.53 7.72
CA SER A 126 -7.61 14.95 6.87
C SER A 126 -7.60 15.52 5.46
N ILE A 127 -8.75 16.01 4.97
CA ILE A 127 -8.86 16.72 3.70
C ILE A 127 -8.17 18.10 3.81
N ALA A 128 -8.48 18.86 4.86
CA ALA A 128 -7.85 20.16 5.09
C ALA A 128 -6.34 20.01 5.31
N ALA A 129 -5.92 19.03 6.13
CA ALA A 129 -4.51 18.75 6.36
C ALA A 129 -3.77 18.38 5.06
N ALA A 130 -4.37 17.55 4.19
CA ALA A 130 -3.76 17.21 2.90
C ALA A 130 -3.61 18.44 1.99
N GLN A 131 -4.55 19.39 2.02
CA GLN A 131 -4.46 20.64 1.27
C GLN A 131 -3.36 21.56 1.82
N GLU A 132 -3.28 21.72 3.14
CA GLU A 132 -2.22 22.51 3.79
C GLU A 132 -0.83 21.91 3.54
N LEU A 133 -0.70 20.58 3.62
CA LEU A 133 0.54 19.88 3.28
C LEU A 133 0.96 20.11 1.83
N LEU A 134 0.00 20.17 0.90
CA LEU A 134 0.30 20.44 -0.51
C LEU A 134 0.74 21.90 -0.71
N GLN A 135 0.01 22.85 -0.12
CA GLN A 135 0.24 24.28 -0.30
C GLN A 135 1.49 24.79 0.41
N GLN A 136 1.70 24.36 1.66
CA GLN A 136 2.78 24.85 2.50
C GLN A 136 3.99 23.92 2.51
N GLY A 137 3.75 22.60 2.47
CA GLY A 137 4.79 21.58 2.58
C GLY A 137 5.25 21.00 1.24
N HIS A 138 4.57 21.29 0.13
CA HIS A 138 4.78 20.63 -1.16
C HIS A 138 4.73 19.10 -1.04
N ILE A 139 3.81 18.60 -0.22
CA ILE A 139 3.57 17.17 0.02
C ILE A 139 2.18 16.81 -0.49
N LEU A 140 2.13 15.90 -1.46
CA LEU A 140 0.87 15.29 -1.89
C LEU A 140 0.60 14.04 -1.05
N ALA A 141 -0.42 14.12 -0.18
CA ALA A 141 -0.91 13.00 0.61
C ALA A 141 -2.39 12.72 0.30
N LEU A 142 -2.83 11.49 0.54
CA LEU A 142 -4.25 11.14 0.38
C LEU A 142 -4.97 11.23 1.73
N PRO A 143 -6.07 11.99 1.83
CA PRO A 143 -6.91 12.04 3.02
C PRO A 143 -7.37 10.66 3.48
N GLY A 144 -7.26 10.38 4.77
CA GLY A 144 -7.75 9.14 5.38
C GLY A 144 -9.26 8.96 5.23
N ALA A 145 -10.01 10.07 5.09
CA ALA A 145 -11.44 10.07 4.81
C ALA A 145 -11.80 9.32 3.51
N PHE A 146 -10.90 9.23 2.53
CA PHE A 146 -11.15 8.49 1.28
C PHE A 146 -11.16 6.96 1.47
N PHE A 147 -10.73 6.48 2.64
CA PHE A 147 -10.58 5.05 2.93
C PHE A 147 -11.42 4.59 4.12
N SER A 148 -12.25 5.47 4.69
CA SER A 148 -13.04 5.18 5.88
C SER A 148 -14.51 5.52 5.63
N PRO A 149 -15.47 4.69 6.08
CA PRO A 149 -16.87 5.05 6.01
C PRO A 149 -17.16 6.30 6.84
N ASP A 150 -17.95 7.23 6.30
CA ASP A 150 -18.22 8.56 6.87
C ASP A 150 -18.70 8.52 8.33
N GLU A 151 -19.40 7.45 8.71
CA GLU A 151 -20.04 7.26 10.01
C GLU A 151 -19.04 7.00 11.16
N THR A 152 -17.83 6.54 10.84
CA THR A 152 -16.94 5.95 11.85
C THR A 152 -15.99 6.96 12.51
N ARG A 153 -15.88 8.19 12.00
CA ARG A 153 -14.81 9.18 12.30
C ARG A 153 -13.37 8.64 12.14
N LEU A 154 -13.18 7.36 11.83
CA LEU A 154 -11.92 6.75 11.47
C LEU A 154 -11.39 7.50 10.24
N GLY A 155 -10.12 7.86 10.25
CA GLY A 155 -9.53 8.59 9.13
C GLY A 155 -9.73 10.10 9.14
N HIS A 156 -10.44 10.67 10.13
CA HIS A 156 -10.63 12.12 10.22
C HIS A 156 -9.31 12.88 10.37
N ASN A 157 -8.30 12.30 11.02
CA ASN A 157 -6.96 12.86 11.17
C ASN A 157 -5.87 11.95 10.58
N HIS A 158 -6.24 11.00 9.71
CA HIS A 158 -5.27 10.11 9.08
C HIS A 158 -4.91 10.57 7.66
N LEU A 159 -3.72 10.24 7.21
CA LEU A 159 -3.26 10.42 5.84
C LEU A 159 -2.64 9.11 5.35
N ARG A 160 -2.79 8.82 4.05
CA ARG A 160 -2.05 7.78 3.36
C ARG A 160 -0.96 8.41 2.51
N VAL A 161 0.28 8.04 2.77
CA VAL A 161 1.45 8.48 2.01
C VAL A 161 2.08 7.31 1.26
N ALA A 162 2.52 7.55 0.04
CA ALA A 162 3.21 6.56 -0.79
C ALA A 162 4.71 6.85 -0.78
N PHE A 163 5.52 5.85 -0.42
CA PHE A 163 6.98 6.02 -0.29
C PHE A 163 7.81 4.97 -1.05
N ALA A 164 7.19 3.96 -1.65
CA ALA A 164 7.95 2.90 -2.34
C ALA A 164 8.80 3.37 -3.54
N ASN A 165 8.38 4.46 -4.18
CA ASN A 165 9.00 4.98 -5.40
C ASN A 165 10.00 6.11 -5.14
N ILE A 166 10.26 6.45 -3.87
CA ILE A 166 11.23 7.49 -3.51
C ILE A 166 12.46 6.86 -2.86
N ASP A 167 13.59 7.54 -2.95
CA ASP A 167 14.84 7.13 -2.31
C ASP A 167 14.94 7.67 -0.88
N GLY A 168 16.01 7.27 -0.19
CA GLY A 168 16.26 7.68 1.18
C GLY A 168 16.37 9.19 1.38
N GLU A 169 17.01 9.89 0.44
CA GLU A 169 17.15 11.35 0.49
C GLU A 169 15.80 12.05 0.37
N THR A 170 14.94 11.55 -0.52
CA THR A 170 13.57 12.06 -0.68
C THR A 170 12.72 11.74 0.55
N VAL A 171 12.93 10.60 1.22
CA VAL A 171 12.27 10.28 2.51
C VAL A 171 12.69 11.29 3.59
N GLU A 172 13.98 11.61 3.71
CA GLU A 172 14.44 12.63 4.67
C GLU A 172 13.85 14.01 4.33
N THR A 173 13.86 14.38 3.05
CA THR A 173 13.23 15.64 2.58
C THR A 173 11.73 15.69 2.91
N PHE A 174 11.03 14.57 2.77
CA PHE A 174 9.61 14.45 3.15
C PHE A 174 9.41 14.66 4.65
N VAL A 175 10.25 14.03 5.49
CA VAL A 175 10.22 14.21 6.95
C VAL A 175 10.54 15.65 7.34
N ASP A 176 11.56 16.26 6.76
CA ASP A 176 11.95 17.65 7.05
C ASP A 176 10.81 18.63 6.69
N ARG A 177 10.16 18.43 5.55
CA ARG A 177 8.97 19.22 5.15
C ARG A 177 7.80 19.03 6.10
N LEU A 178 7.56 17.81 6.59
CA LEU A 178 6.51 17.57 7.58
C LEU A 178 6.82 18.26 8.91
N ILE A 179 8.08 18.25 9.36
CA ILE A 179 8.51 18.99 10.57
C ILE A 179 8.24 20.48 10.40
N ASP A 180 8.68 21.06 9.28
CA ASP A 180 8.53 22.48 9.00
C ASP A 180 7.06 22.93 8.91
N VAL A 181 6.20 22.14 8.23
CA VAL A 181 4.75 22.40 8.24
C VAL A 181 4.17 22.23 9.65
N SER A 182 4.64 21.27 10.43
CA SER A 182 4.15 21.06 11.80
C SER A 182 4.42 22.23 12.71
N ILE A 183 5.57 22.90 12.53
CA ILE A 183 5.91 24.13 13.27
C ILE A 183 5.02 25.29 12.82
N ARG A 184 4.77 25.43 11.52
CA ARG A 184 3.92 26.52 10.97
C ARG A 184 2.45 26.37 11.33
N LEU A 185 1.95 25.14 11.36
CA LEU A 185 0.57 24.80 11.72
C LEU A 185 0.40 24.45 13.19
N ALA A 186 1.46 24.59 14.00
CA ALA A 186 1.34 24.43 15.44
C ALA A 186 0.26 25.39 15.94
N PRO A 187 -0.63 24.96 16.85
CA PRO A 187 -1.50 25.90 17.53
C PRO A 187 -0.62 27.01 18.11
N ALA A 188 -0.93 28.28 17.84
CA ALA A 188 -0.33 29.37 18.58
C ALA A 188 -0.46 29.01 20.06
N GLU A 189 0.67 28.98 20.78
CA GLU A 189 0.75 28.49 22.16
C GLU A 189 -0.51 28.84 22.92
N ASN A 190 -1.15 27.83 23.52
CA ASN A 190 -2.21 28.09 24.48
C ASN A 190 -1.57 28.96 25.57
N PRO A 191 -1.97 30.23 25.75
CA PRO A 191 -1.38 31.07 26.78
C PRO A 191 -1.85 30.52 28.12
N ALA A 192 -0.99 29.76 28.78
CA ALA A 192 -1.12 29.38 30.17
C ALA A 192 0.17 29.72 30.90
#